data_AF-A0AAV4AL43-F1
#
_entry.id   AF-A0AAV4AL43-F1
#
_cell.length_a   1.000
_cell.length_b   1.000
_cell.length_c   1.000
_cell.angle_alpha   90.00
_cell.angle_beta   90.00
_cell.angle_gamma   90.00
#
_symmetry.space_group_name_H-M   'P 1'
#
loop_
_entity.id
_entity.type
_entity.pdbx_description
1 polymer ?
#
loop_
_entity_poly.entity_id
_entity_poly.type
_entity_poly.pdbx_seq_one_letter_code
_entity_poly.pdbx_strand_id
1 'polypeptide(L)'
;MNHQNYAKYLSVYYIMLVNLPQQLKDLLQANGFSVSRSDTPAFRTAADMTIEQTINKHAKTSGGIARLSRSLTAYYRWCVTRHNRAQYVSATYQMANIESKKCETHQKSSLSKRKLSEKAVKKIMDTFSAFLNLFNTERKHLACISSGQTVPEDVADDLLKVEDLNITDLAATMPKRLRDAIIGLHIFTACDSTSCFAEKGKLKALKMLQGDQDHQDTFSRIGTLETI
;
A
#
# COMPACT_ATOMS: atom_id res chain seq x y z
N MET A 1 -8.75 -0.49 13.69
CA MET A 1 -8.35 -1.75 13.04
C MET A 1 -9.61 -2.33 12.39
N ASN A 2 -9.90 -1.99 11.12
CA ASN A 2 -11.26 -2.09 10.56
C ASN A 2 -11.37 -2.98 9.30
N HIS A 3 -10.84 -4.21 9.31
CA HIS A 3 -11.18 -5.16 8.23
C HIS A 3 -11.40 -6.57 8.77
N GLN A 4 -12.59 -7.13 8.51
CA GLN A 4 -12.97 -8.52 8.83
C GLN A 4 -11.98 -9.57 8.26
N ASN A 5 -11.20 -9.21 7.24
CA ASN A 5 -10.20 -10.09 6.65
C ASN A 5 -8.97 -10.32 7.55
N TYR A 6 -8.64 -9.42 8.49
CA TYR A 6 -7.53 -9.64 9.43
C TYR A 6 -7.79 -10.81 10.38
N ALA A 7 -9.05 -11.04 10.75
CA ALA A 7 -9.43 -12.16 11.62
C ALA A 7 -9.14 -13.52 10.96
N LYS A 8 -9.26 -13.61 9.62
CA LYS A 8 -8.98 -14.85 8.86
C LYS A 8 -7.50 -15.20 8.84
N TYR A 9 -6.61 -14.21 8.80
CA TYR A 9 -5.16 -14.40 8.83
C TYR A 9 -4.60 -14.48 10.25
N LEU A 10 -5.40 -14.14 11.27
CA LEU A 10 -4.97 -14.15 12.66
C LEU A 10 -4.53 -15.55 13.11
N SER A 11 -5.24 -16.60 12.69
CA SER A 11 -4.89 -17.99 13.02
C SER A 11 -3.56 -18.41 12.40
N VAL A 12 -3.31 -18.08 11.12
CA VAL A 12 -2.03 -18.34 10.44
C VAL A 12 -0.90 -17.53 11.07
N TYR A 13 -1.14 -16.25 11.35
CA TYR A 13 -0.18 -15.38 12.00
C TYR A 13 0.15 -15.86 13.41
N TYR A 14 -0.85 -16.34 14.16
CA TYR A 14 -0.66 -16.94 15.47
C TYR A 14 0.19 -18.22 15.41
N ILE A 15 -0.10 -19.12 14.46
CA ILE A 15 0.73 -20.32 14.24
C ILE A 15 2.18 -19.94 13.89
N MET A 16 2.39 -18.90 13.08
CA MET A 16 3.74 -18.40 12.80
C MET A 16 4.43 -17.86 14.06
N LEU A 17 3.72 -17.09 14.89
CA LEU A 17 4.25 -16.57 16.16
C LEU A 17 4.62 -17.70 17.14
N VAL A 18 3.79 -18.74 17.24
CA VAL A 18 4.04 -19.91 18.09
C VAL A 18 5.28 -20.69 17.61
N ASN A 19 5.52 -20.71 16.30
CA ASN A 19 6.66 -21.41 15.69
C ASN A 19 7.90 -20.52 15.49
N LEU A 20 7.93 -19.31 16.06
CA LEU A 20 9.13 -18.48 15.97
C LEU A 20 10.34 -19.15 16.63
N PRO A 21 11.55 -18.95 16.08
CA PRO A 21 12.79 -19.30 16.76
C PRO A 21 12.85 -18.66 18.15
N GLN A 22 13.43 -19.36 19.13
CA GLN A 22 13.46 -18.91 20.53
C GLN A 22 14.01 -17.48 20.68
N GLN A 23 15.07 -17.15 19.94
CA GLN A 23 15.69 -15.83 19.90
C GLN A 23 14.71 -14.70 19.53
N LEU A 24 13.79 -14.96 18.60
CA LEU A 24 12.77 -13.99 18.20
C LEU A 24 11.65 -13.90 19.23
N LYS A 25 11.29 -15.00 19.88
CA LYS A 25 10.31 -15.01 20.97
C LYS A 25 10.79 -14.15 22.14
N ASP A 26 12.05 -14.33 22.54
CA ASP A 26 12.67 -13.57 23.63
C ASP A 26 12.70 -12.06 23.30
N LEU A 27 13.01 -11.71 22.04
CA LEU A 27 13.01 -10.33 21.55
C LEU A 27 11.61 -9.68 21.54
N LEU A 28 10.59 -10.44 21.16
CA LEU A 28 9.20 -9.96 21.20
C LEU A 28 8.70 -9.80 22.64
N GLN A 29 9.05 -10.72 23.54
CA GLN A 29 8.74 -10.62 24.98
C GLN A 29 9.43 -9.39 25.62
N ALA A 30 10.60 -9.00 25.12
CA ALA A 30 11.30 -7.78 25.51
C ALA A 30 10.76 -6.49 24.84
N ASN A 31 9.54 -6.50 24.29
CA ASN A 31 8.89 -5.39 23.58
C ASN A 31 9.64 -4.92 22.31
N GLY A 32 10.33 -5.83 21.61
CA GLY A 32 11.10 -5.58 20.39
C GLY A 32 10.26 -5.34 19.12
N PHE A 33 9.22 -4.51 19.18
CA PHE A 33 8.33 -4.22 18.03
C PHE A 33 8.79 -3.06 17.14
N SER A 34 9.92 -2.44 17.50
CA SER A 34 10.43 -1.25 16.82
C SER A 34 11.90 -1.40 16.48
N VAL A 35 12.26 -0.91 15.30
CA VAL A 35 13.62 -0.98 14.74
C VAL A 35 14.24 0.41 14.84
N SER A 36 15.45 0.49 15.42
CA SER A 36 16.28 1.69 15.33
C SER A 36 17.17 1.60 14.11
N ARG A 37 17.21 2.66 13.30
CA ARG A 37 18.14 2.75 12.16
C ARG A 37 19.33 3.67 12.45
N SER A 38 19.32 4.31 13.61
CA SER A 38 20.41 5.14 14.13
C SER A 38 20.86 4.61 15.48
N ASP A 39 22.08 4.97 15.89
CA ASP A 39 22.65 4.59 17.20
C ASP A 39 21.97 5.31 18.37
N THR A 40 21.05 6.22 18.09
CA THR A 40 20.29 6.99 19.07
C THR A 40 19.02 6.25 19.51
N PRO A 41 18.91 5.81 20.79
CA PRO A 41 17.84 4.91 21.25
C PRO A 41 16.41 5.45 21.13
N ALA A 42 16.25 6.78 21.07
CA ALA A 42 14.97 7.47 21.02
C ALA A 42 14.29 7.50 19.64
N PHE A 43 14.99 7.08 18.57
CA PHE A 43 14.50 7.20 17.19
C PHE A 43 14.15 5.84 16.57
N ARG A 44 13.28 5.10 17.26
CA ARG A 44 12.77 3.81 16.80
C ARG A 44 11.50 4.00 15.98
N THR A 45 11.37 3.22 14.91
CA THR A 45 10.19 3.22 14.05
C THR A 45 9.56 1.83 14.09
N ALA A 46 8.24 1.73 13.93
CA ALA A 46 7.58 0.43 13.81
C ALA A 46 8.24 -0.42 12.71
N ALA A 47 8.37 -1.73 12.93
CA ALA A 47 9.05 -2.64 12.00
C ALA A 47 8.44 -2.60 10.58
N ASP A 48 7.10 -2.53 10.48
CA ASP A 48 6.37 -2.43 9.22
C ASP A 48 6.77 -1.18 8.41
N MET A 49 6.71 -0.01 9.05
CA MET A 49 7.14 1.27 8.48
C MET A 49 8.64 1.27 8.12
N THR A 50 9.46 0.52 8.85
CA THR A 50 10.88 0.37 8.55
C THR A 50 11.10 -0.46 7.29
N ILE A 51 10.38 -1.56 7.11
CA ILE A 51 10.39 -2.38 5.89
C ILE A 51 9.92 -1.55 4.69
N GLU A 52 8.90 -0.71 4.89
CA GLU A 52 8.39 0.21 3.87
C GLU A 52 9.47 1.18 3.36
N GLN A 53 10.17 1.84 4.28
CA GLN A 53 11.18 2.85 3.96
C GLN A 53 12.51 2.28 3.46
N THR A 54 12.73 0.97 3.59
CA THR A 54 13.96 0.28 3.21
C THR A 54 13.70 -0.72 2.08
N ILE A 55 13.32 -1.95 2.41
CA ILE A 55 13.21 -3.08 1.47
C ILE A 55 12.17 -2.81 0.37
N ASN A 56 11.01 -2.23 0.71
CA ASN A 56 9.98 -1.91 -0.29
C ASN A 56 10.39 -0.72 -1.16
N LYS A 57 11.04 0.29 -0.58
CA LYS A 57 11.55 1.44 -1.32
C LYS A 57 12.57 1.04 -2.38
N HIS A 58 13.51 0.16 -2.04
CA HIS A 58 14.50 -0.37 -3.00
C HIS A 58 13.87 -1.29 -4.05
N ALA A 59 12.80 -1.99 -3.70
CA ALA A 59 12.05 -2.84 -4.62
C ALA A 59 11.07 -2.07 -5.53
N LYS A 60 10.85 -0.76 -5.34
CA LYS A 60 9.90 0.02 -6.15
C LYS A 60 10.54 0.70 -7.38
N THR A 61 11.87 0.78 -7.41
CA THR A 61 12.67 1.31 -8.53
C THR A 61 12.90 0.21 -9.58
N SER A 62 13.78 0.44 -10.57
CA SER A 62 14.07 -0.52 -11.67
C SER A 62 14.55 -1.92 -11.22
N GLY A 63 14.84 -2.12 -9.93
CA GLY A 63 15.12 -3.43 -9.32
C GLY A 63 13.89 -4.20 -8.81
N GLY A 64 12.69 -3.64 -8.96
CA GLY A 64 11.41 -4.23 -8.55
C GLY A 64 10.85 -5.29 -9.47
N ILE A 65 9.66 -5.81 -9.13
CA ILE A 65 8.93 -6.71 -10.04
C ILE A 65 8.42 -5.88 -11.21
N ALA A 66 9.10 -5.98 -12.37
CA ALA A 66 8.77 -5.20 -13.56
C ALA A 66 7.44 -5.64 -14.21
N ARG A 67 7.09 -6.92 -14.12
CA ARG A 67 5.88 -7.51 -14.72
C ARG A 67 5.26 -8.54 -13.79
N LEU A 68 3.96 -8.76 -13.94
CA LEU A 68 3.35 -9.93 -13.35
C LEU A 68 4.00 -11.17 -14.01
N SER A 69 4.50 -12.08 -13.19
CA SER A 69 5.07 -13.35 -13.64
C SER A 69 3.94 -14.38 -13.65
N ARG A 70 4.00 -15.33 -14.59
CA ARG A 70 3.13 -16.52 -14.58
C ARG A 70 3.73 -17.68 -13.79
N SER A 71 4.96 -17.51 -13.29
CA SER A 71 5.67 -18.50 -12.49
C SER A 71 5.61 -18.14 -11.01
N LEU A 72 4.95 -19.00 -10.24
CA LEU A 72 4.89 -18.92 -8.78
C LEU A 72 6.30 -19.03 -8.15
N THR A 73 7.16 -19.91 -8.68
CA THR A 73 8.55 -20.05 -8.24
C THR A 73 9.35 -18.76 -8.38
N ALA A 74 9.10 -17.98 -9.45
CA ALA A 74 9.75 -16.68 -9.62
C ALA A 74 9.35 -15.69 -8.51
N TYR A 75 8.09 -15.70 -8.06
CA TYR A 75 7.64 -14.89 -6.92
C TYR A 75 8.28 -15.33 -5.62
N TYR A 76 8.31 -16.63 -5.32
CA TYR A 76 8.95 -17.13 -4.10
C TYR A 76 10.45 -16.82 -4.08
N ARG A 77 11.16 -17.08 -5.17
CA ARG A 77 12.58 -16.70 -5.30
C ARG A 77 12.78 -15.20 -5.11
N TRP A 78 11.88 -14.37 -5.65
CA TRP A 78 11.96 -12.92 -5.46
C TRP A 78 11.72 -12.53 -4.00
N CYS A 79 10.69 -13.07 -3.34
CA CYS A 79 10.41 -12.83 -1.92
C CYS A 79 11.59 -13.23 -1.01
N VAL A 80 12.23 -14.36 -1.30
CA VAL A 80 13.39 -14.85 -0.53
C VAL A 80 14.66 -14.04 -0.84
N THR A 81 14.87 -13.57 -2.07
CA THR A 81 16.15 -12.92 -2.44
C THR A 81 16.15 -11.40 -2.38
N ARG A 82 14.97 -10.75 -2.32
CA ARG A 82 14.85 -9.29 -2.41
C ARG A 82 15.56 -8.53 -1.30
N HIS A 83 15.59 -9.06 -0.08
CA HIS A 83 16.25 -8.40 1.04
C HIS A 83 17.78 -8.44 0.88
N ASN A 84 18.34 -9.58 0.43
CA ASN A 84 19.76 -9.71 0.10
C ASN A 84 20.16 -8.79 -1.06
N ARG A 85 19.33 -8.68 -2.09
CA ARG A 85 19.55 -7.72 -3.19
C ARG A 85 19.58 -6.27 -2.68
N ALA A 86 18.67 -5.90 -1.78
CA ALA A 86 18.68 -4.57 -1.18
C ALA A 86 19.98 -4.30 -0.38
N GLN A 87 20.47 -5.30 0.35
CA GLN A 87 21.76 -5.20 1.06
C GLN A 87 22.94 -5.01 0.09
N TYR A 88 23.03 -5.80 -0.98
CA TYR A 88 24.11 -5.65 -1.97
C TYR A 88 24.11 -4.27 -2.62
N VAL A 89 22.94 -3.78 -3.03
CA VAL A 89 22.81 -2.43 -3.61
C VAL A 89 23.27 -1.37 -2.60
N SER A 90 22.87 -1.49 -1.33
CA SER A 90 23.33 -0.59 -0.27
C SER A 90 24.85 -0.62 -0.09
N ALA A 91 25.45 -1.81 -0.07
CA ALA A 91 26.89 -1.99 0.02
C ALA A 91 27.62 -1.41 -1.21
N THR A 92 27.08 -1.58 -2.42
CA THR A 92 27.65 -0.98 -3.64
C THR A 92 27.64 0.54 -3.60
N TYR A 93 26.57 1.16 -3.12
CA TYR A 93 26.54 2.62 -2.93
C TYR A 93 27.61 3.08 -1.93
N GLN A 94 27.76 2.37 -0.80
CA GLN A 94 28.81 2.64 0.18
C GLN A 94 30.22 2.49 -0.42
N MET A 95 30.47 1.40 -1.16
CA MET A 95 31.76 1.14 -1.83
C MET A 95 32.09 2.17 -2.91
N ALA A 96 31.09 2.65 -3.65
CA ALA A 96 31.27 3.70 -4.66
C ALA A 96 31.50 5.09 -4.05
N ASN A 97 31.53 5.21 -2.72
CA ASN A 97 31.51 6.46 -1.97
C ASN A 97 30.39 7.42 -2.42
N ILE A 98 29.34 6.85 -3.02
CA ILE A 98 28.09 7.54 -3.29
C ILE A 98 27.34 7.42 -1.99
N GLU A 99 27.63 8.32 -1.04
CA GLU A 99 26.72 8.54 0.07
C GLU A 99 25.35 8.75 -0.58
N SER A 100 24.39 7.85 -0.30
CA SER A 100 23.00 8.08 -0.68
C SER A 100 22.69 9.44 -0.07
N LYS A 101 22.64 10.50 -0.90
CA LYS A 101 22.64 11.91 -0.48
C LYS A 101 22.08 11.96 0.93
N LYS A 102 22.94 12.20 1.94
CA LYS A 102 22.45 12.40 3.30
C LYS A 102 21.25 13.31 3.14
N CYS A 103 20.15 12.94 3.80
CA CYS A 103 18.93 13.73 3.83
C CYS A 103 19.21 15.02 4.62
N GLU A 104 20.24 15.78 4.22
CA GLU A 104 20.48 17.12 4.65
C GLU A 104 19.34 17.91 4.06
N THR A 105 18.46 18.35 4.97
CA THR A 105 17.08 18.76 4.75
C THR A 105 16.07 17.63 4.52
N HIS A 106 15.14 17.51 5.48
CA HIS A 106 13.90 16.75 5.33
C HIS A 106 13.33 17.04 3.93
N GLN A 107 12.90 16.01 3.20
CA GLN A 107 12.50 16.08 1.79
C GLN A 107 11.49 17.20 1.46
N LYS A 108 10.84 17.81 2.46
CA LYS A 108 9.84 18.87 2.38
C LYS A 108 10.39 20.31 2.54
N SER A 109 11.63 20.52 2.98
CA SER A 109 12.12 21.88 3.30
C SER A 109 12.88 22.57 2.17
N SER A 110 13.01 21.95 0.99
CA SER A 110 13.60 22.62 -0.17
C SER A 110 12.72 23.78 -0.65
N LEU A 111 13.34 24.89 -1.05
CA LEU A 111 12.64 26.10 -1.51
C LEU A 111 11.66 25.81 -2.68
N SER A 112 12.05 24.92 -3.58
CA SER A 112 11.20 24.46 -4.69
C SER A 112 9.93 23.77 -4.22
N LYS A 113 10.01 22.96 -3.16
CA LYS A 113 8.85 22.24 -2.60
C LYS A 113 8.01 23.12 -1.69
N ARG A 114 8.60 24.10 -1.01
CA ARG A 114 7.85 25.16 -0.30
C ARG A 114 6.98 25.94 -1.26
N LYS A 115 7.54 26.41 -2.39
CA LYS A 115 6.78 27.09 -3.45
C LYS A 115 5.69 26.19 -4.06
N LEU A 116 5.99 24.91 -4.29
CA LEU A 116 4.99 23.95 -4.77
C LEU A 116 3.85 23.76 -3.76
N SER A 117 4.18 23.65 -2.47
CA SER A 117 3.22 23.51 -1.39
C SER A 117 2.36 24.76 -1.23
N GLU A 118 2.97 25.96 -1.27
CA GLU A 118 2.25 27.24 -1.25
C GLU A 118 1.30 27.37 -2.44
N LYS A 119 1.75 27.00 -3.65
CA LYS A 119 0.90 26.96 -4.84
C LYS A 119 -0.24 25.96 -4.70
N ALA A 120 0.01 24.80 -4.09
CA ALA A 120 -1.02 23.79 -3.85
C ALA A 120 -2.03 24.26 -2.80
N VAL A 121 -1.59 24.86 -1.69
CA VAL A 121 -2.46 25.47 -0.68
C VAL A 121 -3.32 26.57 -1.30
N LYS A 122 -2.71 27.45 -2.11
CA LYS A 122 -3.45 28.48 -2.84
C LYS A 122 -4.51 27.86 -3.75
N LYS A 123 -4.14 26.84 -4.53
CA LYS A 123 -5.09 26.12 -5.39
C LYS A 123 -6.22 25.48 -4.58
N ILE A 124 -5.94 24.91 -3.42
CA ILE A 124 -6.94 24.34 -2.52
C ILE A 124 -7.88 25.44 -2.00
N MET A 125 -7.35 26.58 -1.56
CA MET A 125 -8.16 27.73 -1.10
C MET A 125 -9.02 28.30 -2.22
N ASP A 126 -8.47 28.46 -3.42
CA ASP A 126 -9.21 28.90 -4.62
C ASP A 126 -10.32 27.89 -4.95
N THR A 127 -10.03 26.58 -4.81
CA THR A 127 -11.02 25.52 -5.04
C THR A 127 -12.13 25.54 -3.99
N PHE A 128 -11.80 25.69 -2.70
CA PHE A 128 -12.81 25.81 -1.65
C PHE A 128 -13.67 27.07 -1.78
N SER A 129 -13.08 28.16 -2.27
CA SER A 129 -13.80 29.42 -2.53
C SER A 129 -14.72 29.30 -3.76
N ALA A 130 -14.33 28.50 -4.75
CA ALA A 130 -15.15 28.19 -5.92
C ALA A 130 -16.21 27.13 -5.65
N PHE A 131 -16.01 26.28 -4.65
CA PHE A 131 -16.95 25.24 -4.26
C PHE A 131 -18.16 25.83 -3.57
N LEU A 132 -19.25 25.09 -3.70
CA LEU A 132 -20.47 25.48 -3.03
C LEU A 132 -20.36 25.32 -1.52
N ASN A 133 -20.81 26.34 -0.79
CA ASN A 133 -20.86 26.30 0.66
C ASN A 133 -21.77 25.15 1.11
N LEU A 134 -21.16 24.15 1.73
CA LEU A 134 -21.77 22.91 2.21
C LEU A 134 -22.69 23.11 3.41
N PHE A 135 -22.50 24.20 4.15
CA PHE A 135 -23.25 24.47 5.38
C PHE A 135 -24.45 25.41 5.15
N ASN A 136 -24.78 25.71 3.90
CA ASN A 136 -26.01 26.42 3.61
C ASN A 136 -27.22 25.47 3.80
N THR A 137 -27.89 25.61 4.94
CA THR A 137 -29.06 24.83 5.37
C THR A 137 -30.33 25.12 4.57
N GLU A 138 -30.34 26.10 3.68
CA GLU A 138 -31.51 26.45 2.87
C GLU A 138 -31.71 25.51 1.66
N ARG A 139 -30.72 24.66 1.34
CA ARG A 139 -30.81 23.77 0.18
C ARG A 139 -31.57 22.49 0.49
N LYS A 140 -32.60 22.23 -0.31
CA LYS A 140 -33.46 21.04 -0.20
C LYS A 140 -33.03 19.86 -1.09
N HIS A 141 -32.19 20.11 -2.11
CA HIS A 141 -31.78 19.10 -3.09
C HIS A 141 -30.28 18.79 -3.00
N LEU A 142 -29.90 17.54 -3.23
CA LEU A 142 -28.51 17.11 -3.36
C LEU A 142 -27.85 17.80 -4.55
N ALA A 143 -26.62 18.28 -4.39
CA ALA A 143 -25.88 18.98 -5.43
C ALA A 143 -24.40 18.60 -5.39
N CYS A 144 -23.76 18.65 -6.55
CA CYS A 144 -22.33 18.45 -6.67
C CYS A 144 -21.58 19.61 -6.00
N ILE A 145 -20.70 19.28 -5.05
CA ILE A 145 -19.95 20.25 -4.25
C ILE A 145 -19.05 21.15 -5.14
N SER A 146 -18.50 20.58 -6.21
CA SER A 146 -17.55 21.26 -7.07
C SER A 146 -18.16 22.04 -8.23
N SER A 147 -19.28 21.60 -8.79
CA SER A 147 -19.93 22.25 -9.94
C SER A 147 -21.22 22.98 -9.59
N GLY A 148 -21.82 22.63 -8.45
CA GLY A 148 -23.11 23.15 -8.01
C GLY A 148 -24.33 22.64 -8.73
N GLN A 149 -24.13 21.70 -9.63
CA GLN A 149 -25.24 21.10 -10.34
C GLN A 149 -26.04 20.23 -9.40
N THR A 150 -27.35 20.45 -9.38
CA THR A 150 -28.30 19.62 -8.65
C THR A 150 -28.27 18.21 -9.22
N VAL A 151 -28.20 17.22 -8.34
CA VAL A 151 -28.22 15.81 -8.68
C VAL A 151 -29.66 15.44 -9.06
N PRO A 152 -29.88 14.71 -10.16
CA PRO A 152 -31.19 14.14 -10.50
C PRO A 152 -31.79 13.35 -9.34
N GLU A 153 -33.13 13.40 -9.19
CA GLU A 153 -33.82 12.82 -8.02
C GLU A 153 -33.63 11.29 -7.89
N ASP A 154 -33.53 10.57 -9.00
CA ASP A 154 -33.26 9.13 -9.04
C ASP A 154 -31.89 8.76 -8.45
N VAL A 155 -30.86 9.53 -8.79
CA VAL A 155 -29.49 9.37 -8.27
C VAL A 155 -29.40 9.85 -6.82
N ALA A 156 -30.13 10.92 -6.47
CA ALA A 156 -30.20 11.42 -5.11
C ALA A 156 -30.81 10.37 -4.15
N ASP A 157 -31.91 9.74 -4.57
CA ASP A 157 -32.55 8.66 -3.83
C ASP A 157 -31.67 7.42 -3.68
N ASP A 158 -30.91 7.05 -4.72
CA ASP A 158 -29.94 5.96 -4.65
C ASP A 158 -28.84 6.27 -3.63
N LEU A 159 -28.24 7.46 -3.71
CA LEU A 159 -27.17 7.92 -2.81
C LEU A 159 -27.60 8.01 -1.34
N LEU A 160 -28.85 8.42 -1.08
CA LEU A 160 -29.42 8.48 0.27
C LEU A 160 -29.77 7.09 0.84
N LYS A 161 -29.89 6.07 -0.03
CA LYS A 161 -30.12 4.67 0.34
C LYS A 161 -28.83 3.86 0.48
N VAL A 162 -27.65 4.46 0.23
CA VAL A 162 -26.33 3.84 0.47
C VAL A 162 -26.01 3.81 1.97
N GLU A 163 -26.90 3.24 2.79
CA GLU A 163 -26.57 2.97 4.20
C GLU A 163 -25.83 1.63 4.35
N ASP A 164 -25.86 0.75 3.37
CA ASP A 164 -25.19 -0.56 3.45
C ASP A 164 -24.56 -0.99 2.12
N LEU A 165 -23.39 -0.42 1.78
CA LEU A 165 -22.49 -1.09 0.83
C LEU A 165 -21.90 -2.32 1.51
N ASN A 166 -22.66 -3.41 1.45
CA ASN A 166 -22.23 -4.70 1.93
C ASN A 166 -21.05 -5.16 1.06
N ILE A 167 -19.85 -5.16 1.66
CA ILE A 167 -18.60 -5.61 1.02
C ILE A 167 -18.76 -7.05 0.49
N THR A 168 -19.67 -7.83 1.07
CA THR A 168 -20.01 -9.19 0.62
C THR A 168 -20.74 -9.18 -0.71
N ASP A 169 -21.61 -8.20 -0.97
CA ASP A 169 -22.35 -8.06 -2.22
C ASP A 169 -21.45 -7.51 -3.33
N LEU A 170 -20.58 -6.54 -2.99
CA LEU A 170 -19.53 -6.09 -3.91
C LEU A 170 -18.55 -7.23 -4.25
N ALA A 171 -18.19 -8.05 -3.26
CA ALA A 171 -17.42 -9.26 -3.52
C ALA A 171 -18.19 -10.22 -4.42
N ALA A 172 -19.49 -10.41 -4.21
CA ALA A 172 -20.32 -11.29 -5.04
C ALA A 172 -20.31 -10.89 -6.54
N THR A 173 -20.24 -9.59 -6.86
CA THR A 173 -20.11 -9.10 -8.25
C THR A 173 -18.77 -9.43 -8.91
N MET A 174 -17.71 -9.71 -8.14
CA MET A 174 -16.39 -10.05 -8.69
C MET A 174 -16.29 -11.55 -9.01
N PRO A 175 -15.65 -11.93 -10.14
CA PRO A 175 -15.36 -13.33 -10.42
C PRO A 175 -14.56 -13.97 -9.28
N LYS A 176 -14.92 -15.21 -8.89
CA LYS A 176 -14.26 -15.93 -7.78
C LYS A 176 -12.73 -15.94 -7.92
N ARG A 177 -12.22 -16.23 -9.13
CA ARG A 177 -10.79 -16.19 -9.47
C ARG A 177 -10.13 -14.85 -9.14
N LEU A 178 -10.79 -13.75 -9.49
CA LEU A 178 -10.27 -12.41 -9.24
C LEU A 178 -10.26 -12.09 -7.74
N ARG A 179 -11.28 -12.53 -6.99
CA ARG A 179 -11.32 -12.37 -5.52
C ARG A 179 -10.15 -13.07 -4.85
N ASP A 180 -9.86 -14.30 -5.26
CA ASP A 180 -8.79 -15.11 -4.68
C ASP A 180 -7.40 -14.53 -5.05
N ALA A 181 -7.25 -14.02 -6.27
CA ALA A 181 -6.01 -13.39 -6.74
C ALA A 181 -5.74 -12.00 -6.14
N ILE A 182 -6.78 -11.24 -5.76
CA ILE A 182 -6.65 -9.91 -5.15
C ILE A 182 -5.87 -9.96 -3.84
N ILE A 183 -6.03 -11.04 -3.07
CA ILE A 183 -5.27 -11.27 -1.83
C ILE A 183 -3.77 -11.34 -2.13
N GLY A 184 -3.39 -12.17 -3.11
CA GLY A 184 -2.00 -12.26 -3.57
C GLY A 184 -1.50 -10.90 -4.06
N LEU A 185 -2.32 -10.16 -4.81
CA LEU A 185 -1.95 -8.84 -5.34
C LEU A 185 -1.71 -7.82 -4.21
N HIS A 186 -2.47 -7.90 -3.12
CA HIS A 186 -2.34 -7.01 -1.98
C HIS A 186 -0.97 -7.13 -1.31
N ILE A 187 -0.43 -8.35 -1.20
CA ILE A 187 0.90 -8.60 -0.61
C ILE A 187 1.99 -7.79 -1.32
N PHE A 188 1.88 -7.63 -2.65
CA PHE A 188 2.86 -6.88 -3.44
C PHE A 188 2.49 -5.41 -3.62
N THR A 189 1.23 -5.02 -3.45
CA THR A 189 0.77 -3.64 -3.63
C THR A 189 0.70 -2.83 -2.33
N ALA A 190 0.64 -3.50 -1.18
CA ALA A 190 0.67 -2.94 0.17
C ALA A 190 -0.23 -1.69 0.35
N CYS A 191 0.21 -0.70 1.15
CA CYS A 191 -0.48 0.57 1.35
C CYS A 191 -0.23 1.55 0.17
N ASP A 192 -1.04 2.61 0.05
CA ASP A 192 -1.10 3.54 -1.11
C ASP A 192 0.26 4.12 -1.55
N SER A 193 1.24 4.10 -0.65
CA SER A 193 2.56 4.69 -0.82
C SER A 193 3.61 3.75 -1.43
N THR A 194 3.48 2.41 -1.33
CA THR A 194 4.63 1.48 -1.54
C THR A 194 4.28 0.13 -2.18
N SER A 195 3.76 0.17 -3.41
CA SER A 195 3.78 -0.99 -4.31
C SER A 195 5.20 -1.50 -4.57
N CYS A 196 5.40 -2.82 -4.55
CA CYS A 196 6.62 -3.54 -4.92
C CYS A 196 6.78 -3.73 -6.44
N PHE A 197 5.80 -3.30 -7.24
CA PHE A 197 5.89 -3.32 -8.69
C PHE A 197 6.62 -2.08 -9.19
N ALA A 198 7.68 -2.30 -9.96
CA ALA A 198 8.47 -1.22 -10.53
C ALA A 198 7.58 -0.34 -11.42
N GLU A 199 7.57 0.97 -11.15
CA GLU A 199 6.86 1.99 -11.95
C GLU A 199 5.34 1.75 -12.12
N LYS A 200 4.75 0.91 -11.27
CA LYS A 200 3.32 0.55 -11.34
C LYS A 200 2.62 0.81 -10.01
N GLY A 201 1.64 1.71 -10.07
CA GLY A 201 0.69 1.93 -8.99
C GLY A 201 -0.37 0.83 -8.92
N LYS A 202 -1.16 0.84 -7.83
CA LYS A 202 -2.19 -0.18 -7.53
C LYS A 202 -3.19 -0.38 -8.65
N LEU A 203 -3.72 0.70 -9.21
CA LEU A 203 -4.70 0.65 -10.30
C LEU A 203 -4.12 -0.04 -11.55
N LYS A 204 -2.85 0.24 -11.87
CA LYS A 204 -2.18 -0.37 -13.03
C LYS A 204 -1.88 -1.85 -12.80
N ALA A 205 -1.51 -2.22 -11.58
CA ALA A 205 -1.32 -3.62 -11.18
C ALA A 205 -2.64 -4.41 -11.20
N LEU A 206 -3.74 -3.80 -10.71
CA LEU A 206 -5.08 -4.39 -10.74
C LEU A 206 -5.58 -4.61 -12.17
N LYS A 207 -5.43 -3.62 -13.06
CA LYS A 207 -5.80 -3.76 -14.48
C LYS A 207 -5.03 -4.88 -15.17
N MET A 208 -3.74 -5.04 -14.84
CA MET A 208 -2.92 -6.14 -15.38
C MET A 208 -3.36 -7.51 -14.87
N LEU A 209 -3.83 -7.59 -13.63
CA LEU A 209 -4.38 -8.83 -13.07
C LEU A 209 -5.74 -9.17 -13.70
N GLN A 210 -6.61 -8.17 -13.89
CA GLN A 210 -7.92 -8.37 -14.51
C GLN A 210 -7.83 -8.84 -15.98
N GLY A 211 -6.81 -8.38 -16.71
CA GLY A 211 -6.65 -8.67 -18.13
C GLY A 211 -6.02 -10.02 -18.49
N ASP A 212 -5.57 -10.82 -17.52
CA ASP A 212 -4.84 -12.08 -17.79
C ASP A 212 -5.18 -13.16 -16.76
N GLN A 213 -5.71 -14.30 -17.25
CA GLN A 213 -6.13 -15.42 -16.42
C GLN A 213 -4.94 -16.16 -15.78
N ASP A 214 -3.79 -16.24 -16.45
CA ASP A 214 -2.60 -16.90 -15.90
C ASP A 214 -2.04 -16.13 -14.71
N HIS A 215 -2.14 -14.78 -14.75
CA HIS A 215 -1.81 -13.96 -13.59
C HIS A 215 -2.79 -14.20 -12.44
N GLN A 216 -4.09 -14.33 -12.71
CA GLN A 216 -5.07 -14.63 -11.65
C GLN A 216 -4.80 -16.00 -10.99
N ASP A 217 -4.48 -17.01 -11.79
CA ASP A 217 -4.14 -18.34 -11.30
C ASP A 217 -2.82 -18.34 -10.52
N THR A 218 -1.82 -17.58 -10.96
CA THR A 218 -0.55 -17.45 -10.22
C THR A 218 -0.75 -16.76 -8.88
N PHE A 219 -1.49 -15.64 -8.86
CA PHE A 219 -1.69 -14.82 -7.66
C PHE A 219 -2.65 -15.45 -6.64
N SER A 220 -3.60 -16.25 -7.08
CA SER A 220 -4.50 -17.01 -6.18
C SER A 220 -3.78 -18.12 -5.41
N ARG A 221 -2.64 -18.60 -5.93
CA ARG A 221 -1.80 -19.64 -5.31
C ARG A 221 -0.70 -19.08 -4.40
N ILE A 222 -0.57 -17.76 -4.31
CA ILE A 222 0.44 -17.14 -3.44
C ILE A 222 -0.01 -17.31 -1.99
N GLY A 223 0.78 -18.03 -1.20
CA GLY A 223 0.51 -18.26 0.22
C GLY A 223 -0.39 -19.47 0.51
N THR A 224 -0.87 -20.19 -0.50
CA THR A 224 -1.47 -21.52 -0.30
C THR A 224 -0.36 -22.53 -0.03
N LEU A 225 -0.53 -23.39 0.98
CA LEU A 225 0.42 -24.41 1.45
C LEU A 225 0.66 -25.57 0.46
N GLU A 226 0.44 -25.36 -0.85
CA GLU A 226 0.86 -26.32 -1.85
C GLU A 226 2.38 -26.36 -1.86
N THR A 227 2.87 -27.48 -1.35
CA THR A 227 4.24 -27.84 -1.04
C THR A 227 5.18 -27.46 -2.20
N ILE A 228 6.19 -26.65 -1.89
CA ILE A 228 7.44 -26.58 -2.67
C ILE A 228 8.33 -27.72 -2.20
#